data_AF-A0AAW5PNH5-F1
#
_entry.id   AF-A0AAW5PNH5-F1
#
_cell.length_a   1.000
_cell.length_b   1.000
_cell.length_c   1.000
_cell.angle_alpha   90.00
_cell.angle_beta   90.00
_cell.angle_gamma   90.00
#
_symmetry.space_group_name_H-M   'P 1'
#
loop_
_entity.id
_entity.type
_entity.pdbx_description
1 polymer ?
#
loop_
_entity_poly.entity_id
_entity_poly.type
_entity_poly.pdbx_seq_one_letter_code
_entity_poly.pdbx_strand_id
1 'polypeptide(L)'
;MSTQRIIHMADLSAINSSLRSLGRDLDALHTQAHAIQSDVGATRSELARLEKAFMDFVAADLKAKELSLAETRQVKIRQELENRFGHYAEVRRQTTGILQAADISLVRQDTIRAASENLMLAAPGYWLAPALVALAAWLNDQQDLAQRALAEAIRRDDEKTSLLFSLVSRRAGRLSAAQQWMDRYLGMQNPVELDRQTVVLIDAIAGGVFGVDTARICVARTNEWIEELAQRAGFVEAQRSQWIDALRSKTPNGDDSARYPHLQRFSPTWPSLQDSLNATATHAAVTRHFQSVFSGDVRATAGLAADVDALLTKLVSHFDAEELPLRRDEALCKLIIDENGDRPAADRRFQLQDPALEHRISFTQLLTNAAMHPETSQASRATQRFATAQSRSWILEAHHDLTASIRQAIPTDVEVTLDAWQGSTRDGSNQVELETSLNAHVDTGLAQALAGVKLRFQHWAVLVLGVLLLVMTIGNVIGMVIAALMLLWVGMAYKNLEKTRETVRADFTRQREQLQNALKACMAEVVEVRRDLAARDAQSAELTALLESITPEQFTLGGHDTTRRILAATA
;
A
#
# COMPACT_ATOMS: atom_id res chain seq x y z
N MET A 1 30.26 85.72 -63.15
CA MET A 1 29.61 86.12 -61.89
C MET A 1 28.11 86.07 -62.15
N SER A 2 27.29 85.16 -61.64
CA SER A 2 27.43 84.30 -60.46
C SER A 2 26.45 83.13 -60.57
N THR A 3 26.91 81.97 -60.10
CA THR A 3 26.32 80.64 -60.19
C THR A 3 24.98 80.54 -59.44
N GLN A 4 23.89 80.24 -60.16
CA GLN A 4 22.64 79.77 -59.55
C GLN A 4 22.84 78.32 -59.08
N ARG A 5 22.87 78.11 -57.76
CA ARG A 5 22.77 76.78 -57.13
C ARG A 5 21.33 76.60 -56.65
N ILE A 6 20.63 75.70 -57.33
CA ILE A 6 19.30 75.19 -56.97
C ILE A 6 19.44 74.44 -55.64
N ILE A 7 18.78 74.92 -54.59
CA ILE A 7 18.65 74.18 -53.33
C ILE A 7 17.46 73.23 -53.53
N HIS A 8 17.77 71.95 -53.75
CA HIS A 8 16.81 70.86 -53.72
C HIS A 8 16.07 70.91 -52.36
N MET A 9 14.77 71.20 -52.36
CA MET A 9 13.93 70.96 -51.19
C MET A 9 14.02 69.46 -50.87
N ALA A 10 14.52 69.13 -49.68
CA ALA A 10 14.54 67.77 -49.18
C ALA A 10 13.10 67.24 -49.16
N ASP A 11 12.86 66.15 -49.88
CA ASP A 11 11.56 65.53 -50.04
C ASP A 11 11.13 64.87 -48.72
N LEU A 12 10.47 65.67 -47.88
CA LEU A 12 9.91 65.27 -46.57
C LEU A 12 8.73 64.28 -46.72
N SER A 13 8.25 64.04 -47.94
CA SER A 13 7.19 63.06 -48.20
C SER A 13 7.65 61.63 -47.93
N ALA A 14 8.91 61.32 -48.26
CA ALA A 14 9.54 60.03 -47.96
C ALA A 14 9.72 59.81 -46.46
N ILE A 15 10.02 60.87 -45.70
CA ILE A 15 10.12 60.82 -44.24
C ILE A 15 8.74 60.65 -43.60
N ASN A 16 7.70 61.30 -44.12
CA ASN A 16 6.32 61.18 -43.65
C ASN A 16 5.70 59.81 -43.98
N SER A 17 5.99 59.24 -45.15
CA SER A 17 5.57 57.86 -45.47
C SER A 17 6.28 56.84 -44.58
N SER A 18 7.56 57.07 -44.27
CA SER A 18 8.35 56.23 -43.37
C SER A 18 7.89 56.37 -41.91
N LEU A 19 7.48 57.55 -41.46
CA LEU A 19 6.87 57.78 -40.14
C LEU A 19 5.49 57.14 -40.02
N ARG A 20 4.69 57.14 -41.10
CA ARG A 20 3.39 56.45 -41.15
C ARG A 20 3.51 54.94 -41.30
N SER A 21 4.58 54.42 -41.89
CA SER A 21 4.89 52.98 -41.84
C SER A 21 5.38 52.62 -40.44
N LEU A 22 6.31 53.37 -39.86
CA LEU A 22 6.78 53.18 -38.48
C LEU A 22 5.65 53.25 -37.44
N GLY A 23 4.67 54.14 -37.61
CA GLY A 23 3.50 54.21 -36.72
C GLY A 23 2.59 52.99 -36.84
N ARG A 24 2.39 52.46 -38.05
CA ARG A 24 1.64 51.21 -38.27
C ARG A 24 2.42 49.98 -37.79
N ASP A 25 3.73 49.98 -37.96
CA ASP A 25 4.62 48.93 -37.47
C ASP A 25 4.70 48.96 -35.93
N LEU A 26 4.63 50.14 -35.30
CA LEU A 26 4.55 50.29 -33.84
C LEU A 26 3.21 49.82 -33.26
N ASP A 27 2.08 50.12 -33.90
CA ASP A 27 0.77 49.61 -33.48
C ASP A 27 0.66 48.09 -33.69
N ALA A 28 1.22 47.58 -34.79
CA ALA A 28 1.36 46.15 -35.02
C ALA A 28 2.25 45.50 -33.95
N LEU A 29 3.42 46.07 -33.66
CA LEU A 29 4.33 45.60 -32.60
C LEU A 29 3.70 45.63 -31.22
N HIS A 30 2.87 46.63 -30.89
CA HIS A 30 2.21 46.71 -29.59
C HIS A 30 1.11 45.65 -29.42
N THR A 31 0.34 45.42 -30.49
CA THR A 31 -0.67 44.34 -30.53
C THR A 31 0.01 42.97 -30.49
N GLN A 32 1.14 42.83 -31.18
CA GLN A 32 1.95 41.62 -31.20
C GLN A 32 2.66 41.39 -29.87
N ALA A 33 3.09 42.44 -29.16
CA ALA A 33 3.69 42.33 -27.81
C ALA A 33 2.66 41.88 -26.75
N HIS A 34 1.42 42.38 -26.81
CA HIS A 34 0.34 41.90 -25.94
C HIS A 34 -0.06 40.46 -26.25
N ALA A 35 -0.11 40.09 -27.55
CA ALA A 35 -0.31 38.71 -27.96
C ALA A 35 0.81 37.80 -27.45
N ILE A 36 2.08 38.23 -27.57
CA ILE A 36 3.27 37.50 -27.07
C ILE A 36 3.19 37.33 -25.55
N GLN A 37 2.75 38.32 -24.78
CA GLN A 37 2.67 38.18 -23.32
C GLN A 37 1.56 37.22 -22.87
N SER A 38 0.42 37.23 -23.57
CA SER A 38 -0.64 36.22 -23.38
C SER A 38 -0.16 34.83 -23.79
N ASP A 39 0.56 34.71 -24.91
CA ASP A 39 1.16 33.46 -25.40
C ASP A 39 2.18 32.92 -24.40
N VAL A 40 3.02 33.76 -23.81
CA VAL A 40 4.01 33.35 -22.81
C VAL A 40 3.33 32.86 -21.54
N GLY A 41 2.24 33.49 -21.10
CA GLY A 41 1.43 33.02 -19.97
C GLY A 41 0.75 31.68 -20.25
N ALA A 42 0.13 31.54 -21.43
CA ALA A 42 -0.48 30.30 -21.89
C ALA A 42 0.55 29.17 -22.00
N THR A 43 1.70 29.44 -22.63
CA THR A 43 2.83 28.50 -22.78
C THR A 43 3.37 28.05 -21.43
N ARG A 44 3.48 28.94 -20.42
CA ARG A 44 3.87 28.53 -19.06
C ARG A 44 2.86 27.61 -18.40
N SER A 45 1.55 27.90 -18.57
CA SER A 45 0.48 27.04 -18.04
C SER A 45 0.42 25.67 -18.74
N GLU A 46 0.73 25.65 -20.04
CA GLU A 46 0.80 24.43 -20.84
C GLU A 46 2.05 23.63 -20.49
N LEU A 47 3.18 24.29 -20.26
CA LEU A 47 4.41 23.66 -19.81
C LEU A 47 4.23 23.04 -18.42
N ALA A 48 3.58 23.72 -17.47
CA ALA A 48 3.28 23.15 -16.15
C ALA A 48 2.29 21.97 -16.24
N ARG A 49 1.29 22.04 -17.14
CA ARG A 49 0.39 20.91 -17.41
C ARG A 49 1.12 19.74 -18.06
N LEU A 50 2.02 20.02 -18.99
CA LEU A 50 2.85 19.03 -19.67
C LEU A 50 3.83 18.37 -18.69
N GLU A 51 4.47 19.15 -17.82
CA GLU A 51 5.34 18.66 -16.75
C GLU A 51 4.57 17.69 -15.84
N LYS A 52 3.38 18.10 -15.36
CA LYS A 52 2.53 17.22 -14.56
C LYS A 52 2.14 15.95 -15.32
N ALA A 53 1.62 16.09 -16.53
CA ALA A 53 1.22 14.94 -17.35
C ALA A 53 2.41 14.02 -17.67
N PHE A 54 3.60 14.57 -17.85
CA PHE A 54 4.83 13.81 -18.03
C PHE A 54 5.21 13.06 -16.76
N MET A 55 5.17 13.69 -15.58
CA MET A 55 5.45 13.03 -14.31
C MET A 55 4.43 11.91 -14.01
N ASP A 56 3.14 12.16 -14.27
CA ASP A 56 2.08 11.16 -14.15
C ASP A 56 2.31 9.99 -15.13
N PHE A 57 2.71 10.29 -16.38
CA PHE A 57 3.05 9.28 -17.38
C PHE A 57 4.29 8.47 -16.98
N VAL A 58 5.36 9.11 -16.49
CA VAL A 58 6.56 8.42 -16.02
C VAL A 58 6.23 7.52 -14.84
N ALA A 59 5.43 7.99 -13.88
CA ALA A 59 5.00 7.17 -12.75
C ALA A 59 4.17 5.96 -13.21
N ALA A 60 3.22 6.14 -14.14
CA ALA A 60 2.43 5.06 -14.70
C ALA A 60 3.27 4.06 -15.51
N ASP A 61 4.21 4.54 -16.33
CA ASP A 61 5.12 3.71 -17.13
C ASP A 61 6.07 2.89 -16.23
N LEU A 62 6.61 3.50 -15.16
CA LEU A 62 7.41 2.79 -14.16
C LEU A 62 6.59 1.68 -13.48
N LYS A 63 5.37 1.97 -13.02
CA LYS A 63 4.48 0.97 -12.42
C LYS A 63 4.15 -0.16 -13.40
N ALA A 64 3.82 0.15 -14.65
CA ALA A 64 3.53 -0.85 -15.69
C ALA A 64 4.75 -1.73 -16.01
N LYS A 65 5.95 -1.15 -16.07
CA LYS A 65 7.21 -1.91 -16.26
C LYS A 65 7.51 -2.82 -15.08
N GLU A 66 7.38 -2.33 -13.85
CA GLU A 66 7.58 -3.15 -12.65
C GLU A 66 6.57 -4.30 -12.58
N LEU A 67 5.30 -4.06 -12.95
CA LEU A 67 4.28 -5.10 -13.05
C LEU A 67 4.67 -6.19 -14.05
N SER A 68 5.01 -5.80 -15.29
CA SER A 68 5.42 -6.75 -16.34
C SER A 68 6.68 -7.54 -15.98
N LEU A 69 7.64 -6.87 -15.33
CA LEU A 69 8.88 -7.47 -14.84
C LEU A 69 8.59 -8.46 -13.71
N ALA A 70 7.70 -8.13 -12.78
CA ALA A 70 7.29 -9.00 -11.68
C ALA A 70 6.57 -10.26 -12.18
N GLU A 71 5.65 -10.13 -13.14
CA GLU A 71 4.99 -11.27 -13.80
C GLU A 71 6.01 -12.20 -14.47
N THR A 72 6.95 -11.63 -15.23
CA THR A 72 8.01 -12.40 -15.91
C THR A 72 8.94 -13.10 -14.92
N ARG A 73 9.36 -12.39 -13.87
CA ARG A 73 10.21 -12.95 -12.81
C ARG A 73 9.51 -14.05 -12.04
N GLN A 74 8.22 -13.88 -11.72
CA GLN A 74 7.43 -14.92 -11.04
C GLN A 74 7.40 -16.22 -11.84
N VAL A 75 7.18 -16.16 -13.16
CA VAL A 75 7.21 -17.35 -14.03
C VAL A 75 8.58 -18.01 -14.00
N LYS A 76 9.66 -17.23 -14.11
CA LYS A 76 11.04 -17.76 -14.06
C LYS A 76 11.35 -18.44 -12.73
N ILE A 77 10.97 -17.82 -11.61
CA ILE A 77 11.17 -18.37 -10.26
C ILE A 77 10.41 -19.70 -10.10
N ARG A 78 9.16 -19.77 -10.57
CA ARG A 78 8.38 -21.01 -10.56
C ARG A 78 9.03 -22.12 -11.39
N GLN A 79 9.57 -21.77 -12.56
CA GLN A 79 10.27 -22.74 -13.41
C GLN A 79 11.58 -23.23 -12.76
N GLU A 80 12.30 -22.35 -12.07
CA GLU A 80 13.49 -22.73 -11.29
C GLU A 80 13.13 -23.64 -10.11
N LEU A 81 12.04 -23.34 -9.39
CA LEU A 81 11.52 -24.17 -8.32
C LEU A 81 11.16 -25.58 -8.82
N GLU A 82 10.46 -25.68 -9.95
CA GLU A 82 10.11 -26.97 -10.56
C GLU A 82 11.37 -27.76 -10.99
N ASN A 83 12.32 -27.09 -11.64
CA ASN A 83 13.54 -27.75 -12.11
C ASN A 83 14.41 -28.26 -10.95
N ARG A 84 14.53 -27.49 -9.86
CA ARG A 84 15.40 -27.81 -8.72
C ARG A 84 14.72 -28.70 -7.69
N PHE A 85 13.41 -28.58 -7.49
CA PHE A 85 12.69 -29.21 -6.38
C PHE A 85 11.45 -30.01 -6.81
N GLY A 86 11.19 -30.16 -8.11
CA GLY A 86 10.05 -30.96 -8.62
C GLY A 86 10.07 -32.41 -8.15
N HIS A 87 11.25 -32.99 -7.92
CA HIS A 87 11.38 -34.32 -7.33
C HIS A 87 10.94 -34.38 -5.86
N TYR A 88 11.14 -33.31 -5.06
CA TYR A 88 10.56 -33.23 -3.71
C TYR A 88 9.03 -33.16 -3.77
N ALA A 89 8.48 -32.39 -4.72
CA ALA A 89 7.03 -32.33 -4.93
C ALA A 89 6.42 -33.70 -5.28
N GLU A 90 7.13 -34.52 -6.06
CA GLU A 90 6.70 -35.89 -6.36
C GLU A 90 6.72 -36.80 -5.12
N VAL A 91 7.79 -36.76 -4.31
CA VAL A 91 7.86 -37.52 -3.03
C VAL A 91 6.70 -37.14 -2.10
N ARG A 92 6.41 -35.83 -1.97
CA ARG A 92 5.31 -35.29 -1.16
C ARG A 92 3.95 -35.80 -1.63
N ARG A 93 3.72 -35.82 -2.95
CA ARG A 93 2.47 -36.32 -3.57
C ARG A 93 2.27 -37.82 -3.33
N GLN A 94 3.36 -38.58 -3.38
CA GLN A 94 3.30 -40.03 -3.16
C GLN A 94 3.08 -40.41 -1.68
N THR A 95 3.39 -39.54 -0.70
CA THR A 95 3.11 -39.80 0.73
C THR A 95 1.64 -40.12 0.98
N THR A 96 0.73 -39.24 0.53
CA THR A 96 -0.71 -39.44 0.71
C THR A 96 -1.21 -40.64 -0.09
N GLY A 97 -0.67 -40.84 -1.29
CA GLY A 97 -1.01 -42.00 -2.14
C GLY A 97 -0.64 -43.33 -1.48
N ILE A 98 0.55 -43.46 -0.88
CA ILE A 98 1.00 -44.66 -0.17
C ILE A 98 0.10 -44.94 1.05
N LEU A 99 -0.23 -43.91 1.83
CA LEU A 99 -1.09 -44.05 3.01
C LEU A 99 -2.53 -44.45 2.67
N GLN A 100 -3.12 -43.85 1.64
CA GLN A 100 -4.46 -44.22 1.17
C GLN A 100 -4.48 -45.62 0.53
N ALA A 101 -3.46 -45.96 -0.26
CA ALA A 101 -3.36 -47.28 -0.90
C ALA A 101 -3.20 -48.42 0.12
N ALA A 102 -2.50 -48.17 1.23
CA ALA A 102 -2.35 -49.11 2.32
C ALA A 102 -3.69 -49.47 2.97
N ASP A 103 -4.56 -48.48 3.21
CA ASP A 103 -5.87 -48.70 3.85
C ASP A 103 -6.83 -49.54 3.01
N ILE A 104 -6.88 -49.26 1.70
CA ILE A 104 -7.86 -49.91 0.81
C ILE A 104 -7.39 -51.32 0.41
N SER A 105 -6.16 -51.71 0.78
CA SER A 105 -5.54 -53.00 0.41
C SER A 105 -5.56 -53.30 -1.11
N LEU A 106 -5.71 -52.26 -1.93
CA LEU A 106 -5.85 -52.37 -3.39
C LEU A 106 -4.50 -52.52 -4.10
N VAL A 107 -3.42 -52.01 -3.49
CA VAL A 107 -2.08 -51.99 -4.08
C VAL A 107 -1.23 -53.10 -3.50
N ARG A 108 -0.52 -53.83 -4.37
CA ARG A 108 0.39 -54.89 -3.93
C ARG A 108 1.53 -54.31 -3.11
N GLN A 109 1.89 -55.01 -2.04
CA GLN A 109 3.01 -54.69 -1.16
C GLN A 109 4.33 -54.44 -1.92
N ASP A 110 4.60 -55.22 -2.97
CA ASP A 110 5.78 -55.05 -3.83
C ASP A 110 5.78 -53.72 -4.61
N THR A 111 4.59 -53.22 -5.00
CA THR A 111 4.46 -51.95 -5.72
C THR A 111 4.73 -50.77 -4.80
N ILE A 112 4.25 -50.83 -3.55
CA ILE A 112 4.54 -49.81 -2.53
C ILE A 112 6.04 -49.79 -2.19
N ARG A 113 6.65 -50.98 -2.06
CA ARG A 113 8.10 -51.11 -1.83
C ARG A 113 8.91 -50.50 -2.98
N ALA A 114 8.67 -50.93 -4.22
CA ALA A 114 9.39 -50.44 -5.38
C ALA A 114 9.21 -48.93 -5.58
N ALA A 115 8.01 -48.40 -5.33
CA ALA A 115 7.76 -46.95 -5.36
C ALA A 115 8.61 -46.22 -4.30
N SER A 116 8.58 -46.67 -3.05
CA SER A 116 9.36 -46.06 -1.96
C SER A 116 10.88 -46.12 -2.18
N GLU A 117 11.40 -47.21 -2.75
CA GLU A 117 12.81 -47.36 -3.10
C GLU A 117 13.20 -46.42 -4.25
N ASN A 118 12.35 -46.30 -5.28
CA ASN A 118 12.57 -45.36 -6.37
C ASN A 118 12.57 -43.91 -5.88
N LEU A 119 11.70 -43.54 -4.93
CA LEU A 119 11.70 -42.22 -4.30
C LEU A 119 13.01 -41.94 -3.55
N MET A 120 13.55 -42.95 -2.84
CA MET A 120 14.84 -42.84 -2.17
C MET A 120 16.00 -42.62 -3.14
N LEU A 121 15.95 -43.24 -4.33
CA LEU A 121 16.93 -43.03 -5.39
C LEU A 121 16.78 -41.65 -6.06
N ALA A 122 15.55 -41.17 -6.23
CA ALA A 122 15.25 -39.89 -6.88
C ALA A 122 15.56 -38.66 -6.01
N ALA A 123 15.45 -38.80 -4.68
CA ALA A 123 15.65 -37.71 -3.72
C ALA A 123 16.58 -38.14 -2.56
N PRO A 124 17.87 -38.43 -2.82
CA PRO A 124 18.76 -39.08 -1.86
C PRO A 124 19.08 -38.23 -0.63
N GLY A 125 18.92 -36.90 -0.68
CA GLY A 125 19.10 -35.99 0.45
C GLY A 125 17.83 -35.70 1.25
N TYR A 126 16.65 -36.07 0.75
CA TYR A 126 15.38 -35.60 1.30
C TYR A 126 14.95 -36.44 2.52
N TRP A 127 14.45 -35.79 3.58
CA TRP A 127 14.08 -36.47 4.84
C TRP A 127 12.87 -37.40 4.69
N LEU A 128 11.92 -37.05 3.82
CA LEU A 128 10.66 -37.78 3.67
C LEU A 128 10.85 -39.11 2.94
N ALA A 129 11.82 -39.21 2.03
CA ALA A 129 12.07 -40.44 1.28
C ALA A 129 12.37 -41.66 2.18
N PRO A 130 13.34 -41.62 3.12
CA PRO A 130 13.55 -42.72 4.06
C PRO A 130 12.39 -42.91 5.03
N ALA A 131 11.62 -41.86 5.38
CA ALA A 131 10.41 -42.00 6.19
C ALA A 131 9.33 -42.82 5.46
N LEU A 132 9.15 -42.60 4.15
CA LEU A 132 8.23 -43.39 3.32
C LEU A 132 8.70 -44.83 3.16
N VAL A 133 10.01 -45.07 3.02
CA VAL A 133 10.58 -46.42 3.03
C VAL A 133 10.31 -47.10 4.38
N ALA A 134 10.44 -46.38 5.50
CA ALA A 134 10.14 -46.92 6.82
C ALA A 134 8.66 -47.29 6.96
N LEU A 135 7.75 -46.45 6.46
CA LEU A 135 6.31 -46.73 6.43
C LEU A 135 5.97 -47.93 5.54
N ALA A 136 6.55 -48.02 4.34
CA ALA A 136 6.37 -49.14 3.43
C ALA A 136 6.91 -50.45 4.03
N ALA A 137 8.09 -50.42 4.64
CA ALA A 137 8.68 -51.56 5.32
C ALA A 137 7.83 -52.01 6.52
N TRP A 138 7.25 -51.07 7.26
CA TRP A 138 6.35 -51.36 8.36
C TRP A 138 5.05 -52.02 7.90
N LEU A 139 4.44 -51.55 6.81
CA LEU A 139 3.25 -52.17 6.19
C LEU A 139 3.50 -53.57 5.63
N ASN A 140 4.77 -53.92 5.37
CA ASN A 140 5.20 -55.19 4.81
C ASN A 140 5.84 -56.13 5.84
N ASP A 141 5.71 -55.84 7.14
CA ASP A 141 6.31 -56.60 8.25
C ASP A 141 7.84 -56.79 8.16
N GLN A 142 8.54 -55.84 7.53
CA GLN A 142 10.01 -55.85 7.40
C GLN A 142 10.66 -55.01 8.49
N GLN A 143 10.74 -55.55 9.70
CA GLN A 143 11.19 -54.83 10.89
C GLN A 143 12.60 -54.23 10.75
N ASP A 144 13.58 -55.00 10.25
CA ASP A 144 14.97 -54.54 10.12
C ASP A 144 15.10 -53.36 9.15
N LEU A 145 14.39 -53.42 8.02
CA LEU A 145 14.39 -52.35 7.03
C LEU A 145 13.68 -51.12 7.60
N ALA A 146 12.54 -51.30 8.28
CA ALA A 146 11.79 -50.21 8.89
C ALA A 146 12.64 -49.46 9.94
N GLN A 147 13.36 -50.17 10.80
CA GLN A 147 14.23 -49.57 11.81
C GLN A 147 15.41 -48.81 11.19
N ARG A 148 16.06 -49.38 10.16
CA ARG A 148 17.17 -48.71 9.45
C ARG A 148 16.70 -47.46 8.70
N ALA A 149 15.57 -47.55 8.01
CA ALA A 149 15.00 -46.44 7.28
C ALA A 149 14.51 -45.33 8.23
N LEU A 150 13.90 -45.69 9.35
CA LEU A 150 13.48 -44.74 10.39
C LEU A 150 14.69 -44.02 11.01
N ALA A 151 15.77 -44.75 11.33
CA ALA A 151 17.00 -44.14 11.85
C ALA A 151 17.60 -43.14 10.85
N GLU A 152 17.57 -43.45 9.56
CA GLU A 152 18.02 -42.54 8.50
C GLU A 152 17.11 -41.32 8.35
N ALA A 153 15.78 -41.48 8.48
CA ALA A 153 14.84 -40.36 8.48
C ALA A 153 15.08 -39.41 9.66
N ILE A 154 15.23 -39.95 10.87
CA ILE A 154 15.57 -39.19 12.09
C ILE A 154 16.90 -38.46 11.94
N ARG A 155 17.91 -39.10 11.33
CA ARG A 155 19.23 -38.49 11.08
C ARG A 155 19.14 -37.29 10.13
N ARG A 156 18.18 -37.29 9.20
CA ARG A 156 17.98 -36.18 8.23
C ARG A 156 17.17 -35.04 8.82
N ASP A 157 16.04 -35.35 9.45
CA ASP A 157 15.18 -34.37 10.11
C ASP A 157 14.36 -35.06 11.22
N ASP A 158 14.84 -34.95 12.46
CA ASP A 158 14.23 -35.59 13.64
C ASP A 158 12.87 -34.97 13.99
N GLU A 159 12.77 -33.64 13.87
CA GLU A 159 11.55 -32.89 14.18
C GLU A 159 10.41 -33.29 13.22
N LYS A 160 10.66 -33.23 11.90
CA LYS A 160 9.67 -33.63 10.88
C LYS A 160 9.27 -35.08 10.99
N THR A 161 10.26 -35.94 11.18
CA THR A 161 10.01 -37.38 11.29
C THR A 161 9.14 -37.68 12.51
N SER A 162 9.44 -37.08 13.66
CA SER A 162 8.66 -37.28 14.89
C SER A 162 7.21 -36.80 14.73
N LEU A 163 6.98 -35.64 14.12
CA LEU A 163 5.63 -35.13 13.86
C LEU A 163 4.87 -35.98 12.83
N LEU A 164 5.53 -36.42 11.76
CA LEU A 164 4.97 -37.33 10.75
C LEU A 164 4.49 -38.63 11.39
N PHE A 165 5.35 -39.31 12.16
CA PHE A 165 5.02 -40.58 12.79
C PHE A 165 3.96 -40.44 13.89
N SER A 166 3.86 -39.28 14.55
CA SER A 166 2.75 -38.99 15.45
C SER A 166 1.40 -38.96 14.71
N LEU A 167 1.34 -38.23 13.59
CA LEU A 167 0.14 -38.13 12.76
C LEU A 167 -0.24 -39.48 12.13
N VAL A 168 0.72 -40.21 11.55
CA VAL A 168 0.47 -41.54 10.97
C VAL A 168 0.01 -42.54 12.04
N SER A 169 0.62 -42.53 13.23
CA SER A 169 0.18 -43.38 14.35
C SER A 169 -1.24 -43.03 14.79
N ARG A 170 -1.59 -41.74 14.80
CA ARG A 170 -2.95 -41.28 15.12
C ARG A 170 -3.95 -41.75 14.07
N ARG A 171 -3.60 -41.64 12.79
CA ARG A 171 -4.38 -42.13 11.64
C ARG A 171 -4.68 -43.64 11.77
N ALA A 172 -3.68 -44.42 12.14
CA ALA A 172 -3.77 -45.87 12.33
C ALA A 172 -4.47 -46.29 13.64
N GLY A 173 -5.01 -45.35 14.43
CA GLY A 173 -5.69 -45.63 15.69
C GLY A 173 -4.76 -46.01 16.85
N ARG A 174 -3.44 -45.90 16.70
CA ARG A 174 -2.44 -46.23 17.73
C ARG A 174 -2.14 -45.03 18.62
N LEU A 175 -3.08 -44.73 19.52
CA LEU A 175 -3.02 -43.54 20.40
C LEU A 175 -1.74 -43.46 21.25
N SER A 176 -1.31 -44.58 21.86
CA SER A 176 -0.11 -44.60 22.70
C SER A 176 1.18 -44.29 21.91
N ALA A 177 1.31 -44.86 20.71
CA ALA A 177 2.43 -44.58 19.83
C ALA A 177 2.40 -43.12 19.33
N ALA A 178 1.21 -42.61 18.96
CA ALA A 178 1.03 -41.23 18.55
C ALA A 178 1.46 -40.25 19.65
N GLN A 179 1.12 -40.55 20.90
CA GLN A 179 1.50 -39.75 22.06
C GLN A 179 3.02 -39.80 22.32
N GLN A 180 3.66 -40.98 22.25
CA GLN A 180 5.11 -41.07 22.44
C GLN A 180 5.89 -40.25 21.41
N TRP A 181 5.47 -40.29 20.13
CA TRP A 181 6.06 -39.46 19.08
C TRP A 181 5.77 -37.97 19.29
N MET A 182 4.58 -37.62 19.81
CA MET A 182 4.24 -36.24 20.14
C MET A 182 5.08 -35.69 21.29
N ASP A 183 5.23 -36.46 22.37
CA ASP A 183 6.04 -36.09 23.54
C ASP A 183 7.51 -35.91 23.12
N ARG A 184 8.01 -36.81 22.26
CA ARG A 184 9.35 -36.66 21.65
C ARG A 184 9.45 -35.37 20.86
N TYR A 185 8.49 -35.07 19.98
CA TYR A 185 8.48 -33.85 19.18
C TYR A 185 8.50 -32.60 20.07
N LEU A 186 7.57 -32.49 21.03
CA LEU A 186 7.47 -31.38 21.98
C LEU A 186 8.72 -31.21 22.84
N GLY A 187 9.39 -32.31 23.20
CA GLY A 187 10.64 -32.29 23.96
C GLY A 187 11.83 -31.71 23.20
N MET A 188 11.77 -31.67 21.86
CA MET A 188 12.82 -31.11 21.00
C MET A 188 12.57 -29.65 20.64
N GLN A 189 11.37 -29.11 20.89
CA GLN A 189 10.99 -27.77 20.47
C GLN A 189 11.64 -26.68 21.34
N ASN A 190 12.14 -25.64 20.68
CA ASN A 190 12.64 -24.42 21.30
C ASN A 190 11.68 -23.27 21.03
N PRO A 191 10.99 -22.68 22.04
CA PRO A 191 9.97 -21.65 21.82
C PRO A 191 10.47 -20.36 21.17
N VAL A 192 11.78 -20.17 21.09
CA VAL A 192 12.45 -19.04 20.43
C VAL A 192 12.65 -19.28 18.94
N GLU A 193 12.92 -20.54 18.58
CA GLU A 193 13.40 -20.96 17.28
C GLU A 193 12.62 -22.21 16.84
N LEU A 194 11.31 -22.05 16.77
CA LEU A 194 10.43 -23.09 16.27
C LEU A 194 10.51 -23.15 14.75
N ASP A 195 10.50 -24.37 14.24
CA ASP A 195 10.25 -24.59 12.82
C ASP A 195 8.79 -24.22 12.48
N ARG A 196 8.57 -23.60 11.33
CA ARG A 196 7.23 -23.22 10.82
C ARG A 196 6.24 -24.38 10.84
N GLN A 197 6.71 -25.62 10.65
CA GLN A 197 5.86 -26.82 10.69
C GLN A 197 5.14 -27.03 12.03
N THR A 198 5.56 -26.37 13.11
CA THR A 198 4.84 -26.37 14.38
C THR A 198 3.40 -25.87 14.21
N VAL A 199 3.10 -25.09 13.16
CA VAL A 199 1.71 -24.74 12.78
C VAL A 199 0.84 -25.97 12.50
N VAL A 200 1.41 -27.08 12.01
CA VAL A 200 0.69 -28.35 11.79
C VAL A 200 0.26 -28.94 13.13
N LEU A 201 1.09 -28.85 14.17
CA LEU A 201 0.71 -29.26 15.52
C LEU A 201 -0.47 -28.41 16.02
N ILE A 202 -0.41 -27.08 15.86
CA ILE A 202 -1.50 -26.20 16.29
C ILE A 202 -2.79 -26.49 15.50
N ASP A 203 -2.70 -26.70 14.18
CA ASP A 203 -3.84 -27.15 13.36
C ASP A 203 -4.41 -28.48 13.87
N ALA A 204 -3.57 -29.44 14.24
CA ALA A 204 -4.01 -30.73 14.74
C ALA A 204 -4.75 -30.62 16.09
N ILE A 205 -4.27 -29.73 16.97
CA ILE A 205 -4.90 -29.44 18.26
C ILE A 205 -6.23 -28.70 18.04
N ALA A 206 -6.22 -27.62 17.26
CA ALA A 206 -7.39 -26.79 17.00
C ALA A 206 -8.47 -27.54 16.21
N GLY A 207 -8.07 -28.44 15.31
CA GLY A 207 -8.98 -29.35 14.59
C GLY A 207 -9.49 -30.53 15.42
N GLY A 208 -8.90 -30.78 16.60
CA GLY A 208 -9.28 -31.85 17.51
C GLY A 208 -8.83 -33.24 17.06
N VAL A 209 -7.77 -33.34 16.26
CA VAL A 209 -7.24 -34.60 15.72
C VAL A 209 -6.69 -35.50 16.82
N PHE A 210 -5.94 -34.95 17.78
CA PHE A 210 -5.35 -35.72 18.88
C PHE A 210 -6.30 -35.98 20.06
N GLY A 211 -7.54 -35.49 20.01
CA GLY A 211 -8.49 -35.61 21.11
C GLY A 211 -8.24 -34.61 22.25
N VAL A 212 -9.16 -34.56 23.23
CA VAL A 212 -9.20 -33.50 24.26
C VAL A 212 -8.04 -33.58 25.25
N ASP A 213 -7.61 -34.78 25.64
CA ASP A 213 -6.59 -34.96 26.66
C ASP A 213 -5.20 -34.54 26.15
N THR A 214 -4.81 -35.01 24.96
CA THR A 214 -3.57 -34.61 24.30
C THR A 214 -3.58 -33.12 23.94
N ALA A 215 -4.74 -32.59 23.49
CA ALA A 215 -4.88 -31.15 23.25
C ALA A 215 -4.61 -30.32 24.51
N ARG A 216 -5.11 -30.74 25.68
CA ARG A 216 -4.87 -30.03 26.94
C ARG A 216 -3.39 -30.02 27.32
N ILE A 217 -2.68 -31.14 27.14
CA ILE A 217 -1.23 -31.24 27.41
C ILE A 217 -0.47 -30.28 26.49
N CYS A 218 -0.80 -30.26 25.19
CA CYS A 218 -0.14 -29.38 24.25
C CYS A 218 -0.42 -27.90 24.56
N VAL A 219 -1.66 -27.55 24.92
CA VAL A 219 -2.03 -26.18 25.31
C VAL A 219 -1.27 -25.73 26.57
N ALA A 220 -1.17 -26.61 27.58
CA ALA A 220 -0.37 -26.34 28.77
C ALA A 220 1.09 -26.07 28.40
N ARG A 221 1.68 -26.92 27.54
CA ARG A 221 3.06 -26.75 27.05
C ARG A 221 3.26 -25.44 26.28
N THR A 222 2.30 -25.04 25.44
CA THR A 222 2.37 -23.76 24.73
C THR A 222 2.23 -22.55 25.65
N ASN A 223 1.51 -22.67 26.77
CA ASN A 223 1.43 -21.61 27.77
C ASN A 223 2.77 -21.47 28.52
N GLU A 224 3.41 -22.59 28.88
CA GLU A 224 4.76 -22.58 29.45
C GLU A 224 5.74 -21.85 28.52
N TRP A 225 5.67 -22.10 27.20
CA TRP A 225 6.48 -21.38 26.23
C TRP A 225 6.25 -19.87 26.23
N ILE A 226 5.01 -19.42 26.37
CA ILE A 226 4.70 -17.99 26.48
C ILE A 226 5.29 -17.41 27.76
N GLU A 227 5.17 -18.12 28.89
CA GLU A 227 5.74 -17.69 30.17
C GLU A 227 7.28 -17.60 30.11
N GLU A 228 7.94 -18.58 29.49
CA GLU A 228 9.40 -18.58 29.26
C GLU A 228 9.84 -17.39 28.38
N LEU A 229 9.09 -17.11 27.32
CA LEU A 229 9.38 -15.98 26.43
C LEU A 229 9.13 -14.63 27.13
N ALA A 230 8.09 -14.54 27.98
CA ALA A 230 7.73 -13.34 28.72
C ALA A 230 8.79 -12.91 29.76
N GLN A 231 9.63 -13.83 30.23
CA GLN A 231 10.73 -13.52 31.15
C GLN A 231 11.89 -12.76 30.49
N ARG A 232 11.91 -12.65 29.16
CA ARG A 232 13.00 -12.01 28.43
C ARG A 232 12.83 -10.50 28.40
N ALA A 233 13.96 -9.80 28.54
CA ALA A 233 13.99 -8.36 28.37
C ALA A 233 13.51 -7.96 26.96
N GLY A 234 12.62 -6.97 26.88
CA GLY A 234 12.08 -6.48 25.61
C GLY A 234 10.99 -7.34 24.97
N PHE A 235 10.53 -8.42 25.63
CA PHE A 235 9.49 -9.28 25.06
C PHE A 235 8.19 -8.52 24.81
N VAL A 236 7.72 -7.71 25.77
CA VAL A 236 6.46 -6.96 25.65
C VAL A 236 6.52 -5.96 24.51
N GLU A 237 7.62 -5.21 24.40
CA GLU A 237 7.85 -4.23 23.34
C GLU A 237 7.94 -4.93 21.96
N ALA A 238 8.64 -6.06 21.88
CA ALA A 238 8.73 -6.84 20.64
C ALA A 238 7.36 -7.37 20.21
N GLN A 239 6.57 -7.92 21.13
CA GLN A 239 5.21 -8.41 20.85
C GLN A 239 4.28 -7.29 20.39
N ARG A 240 4.35 -6.13 21.05
CA ARG A 240 3.59 -4.95 20.67
C ARG A 240 3.96 -4.47 19.26
N SER A 241 5.25 -4.31 18.96
CA SER A 241 5.70 -3.91 17.63
C SER A 241 5.27 -4.91 16.57
N GLN A 242 5.46 -6.20 16.85
CA GLN A 242 5.11 -7.29 15.95
C GLN A 242 3.61 -7.30 15.61
N TRP A 243 2.73 -7.12 16.60
CA TRP A 243 1.29 -7.04 16.35
C TRP A 243 0.89 -5.74 15.65
N ILE A 244 1.52 -4.60 15.96
CA ILE A 244 1.30 -3.35 15.21
C ILE A 244 1.64 -3.54 13.72
N ASP A 245 2.77 -4.16 13.42
CA ASP A 245 3.21 -4.44 12.05
C ASP A 245 2.26 -5.42 11.35
N ALA A 246 1.83 -6.47 12.05
CA ALA A 246 0.87 -7.43 11.53
C ALA A 246 -0.50 -6.79 11.22
N LEU A 247 -0.98 -5.87 12.06
CA LEU A 247 -2.19 -5.09 11.82
C LEU A 247 -2.02 -4.15 10.61
N ARG A 248 -0.88 -3.45 10.53
CA ARG A 248 -0.53 -2.57 9.40
C ARG A 248 -0.38 -3.32 8.08
N SER A 249 -0.03 -4.61 8.10
CA SER A 249 0.05 -5.42 6.87
C SER A 249 -1.28 -5.54 6.10
N LYS A 250 -2.40 -5.24 6.77
CA LYS A 250 -3.76 -5.22 6.20
C LYS A 250 -4.23 -3.82 5.80
N THR A 251 -3.39 -2.78 5.96
CA THR A 251 -3.70 -1.42 5.53
C THR A 251 -4.00 -1.41 4.03
N PRO A 252 -5.18 -0.94 3.60
CA PRO A 252 -5.46 -0.78 2.18
C PRO A 252 -4.56 0.27 1.55
N ASN A 253 -4.11 0.03 0.33
CA ASN A 253 -3.41 1.01 -0.49
C ASN A 253 -4.39 1.64 -1.48
N GLY A 254 -5.33 2.45 -0.96
CA GLY A 254 -6.32 3.16 -1.75
C GLY A 254 -5.76 4.46 -2.32
N ASP A 255 -6.32 4.89 -3.47
CA ASP A 255 -6.12 6.22 -4.02
C ASP A 255 -7.46 6.98 -3.99
N ASP A 256 -7.62 7.89 -3.03
CA ASP A 256 -8.80 8.76 -2.92
C ASP A 256 -8.64 10.06 -3.74
N SER A 257 -7.59 10.20 -4.57
CA SER A 257 -7.34 11.40 -5.37
C SER A 257 -8.51 11.78 -6.29
N ALA A 258 -9.21 10.78 -6.84
CA ALA A 258 -10.39 11.01 -7.67
C ALA A 258 -11.58 11.58 -6.88
N ARG A 259 -11.63 11.33 -5.57
CA ARG A 259 -12.67 11.83 -4.66
C ARG A 259 -12.36 13.23 -4.15
N TYR A 260 -11.08 13.58 -4.04
CA TYR A 260 -10.61 14.89 -3.56
C TYR A 260 -9.68 15.59 -4.57
N PRO A 261 -10.18 15.89 -5.78
CA PRO A 261 -9.36 16.43 -6.87
C PRO A 261 -8.81 17.84 -6.58
N HIS A 262 -9.50 18.66 -5.79
CA HIS A 262 -9.04 20.02 -5.49
C HIS A 262 -7.89 20.00 -4.48
N LEU A 263 -7.97 19.20 -3.43
CA LEU A 263 -6.89 18.98 -2.48
C LEU A 263 -5.67 18.35 -3.14
N GLN A 264 -5.86 17.34 -3.99
CA GLN A 264 -4.75 16.75 -4.74
C GLN A 264 -4.00 17.80 -5.60
N ARG A 265 -4.74 18.77 -6.15
CA ARG A 265 -4.16 19.79 -7.04
C ARG A 265 -3.51 20.95 -6.29
N PHE A 266 -4.10 21.40 -5.19
CA PHE A 266 -3.75 22.67 -4.55
C PHE A 266 -3.16 22.51 -3.15
N SER A 267 -3.20 21.32 -2.54
CA SER A 267 -2.68 21.09 -1.19
C SER A 267 -1.36 20.30 -1.23
N PRO A 268 -0.24 20.87 -0.73
CA PRO A 268 0.99 20.10 -0.56
C PRO A 268 0.88 19.05 0.56
N THR A 269 -0.09 19.20 1.47
CA THR A 269 -0.38 18.26 2.56
C THR A 269 -1.16 17.03 2.08
N TRP A 270 -1.64 17.01 0.83
CA TRP A 270 -2.45 15.92 0.28
C TRP A 270 -1.84 14.51 0.44
N PRO A 271 -0.54 14.27 0.14
CA PRO A 271 0.04 12.94 0.33
C PRO A 271 -0.10 12.42 1.77
N SER A 272 0.14 13.27 2.77
CA SER A 272 -0.01 12.90 4.18
C SER A 272 -1.48 12.68 4.58
N LEU A 273 -2.42 13.39 3.96
CA LEU A 273 -3.85 13.15 4.15
C LEU A 273 -4.30 11.83 3.52
N GLN A 274 -3.81 11.50 2.32
CA GLN A 274 -4.07 10.21 1.67
C GLN A 274 -3.52 9.06 2.52
N ASP A 275 -2.29 9.20 3.04
CA ASP A 275 -1.70 8.21 3.94
C ASP A 275 -2.54 8.05 5.22
N SER A 276 -3.09 9.14 5.75
CA SER A 276 -3.99 9.12 6.92
C SER A 276 -5.33 8.43 6.62
N LEU A 277 -5.89 8.64 5.42
CA LEU A 277 -7.12 7.97 4.96
C LEU A 277 -6.91 6.46 4.81
N ASN A 278 -5.76 6.04 4.28
CA ASN A 278 -5.37 4.64 4.18
C ASN A 278 -5.12 4.04 5.57
N ALA A 279 -4.39 4.75 6.44
CA ALA A 279 -4.07 4.31 7.79
C ALA A 279 -5.33 4.12 8.64
N THR A 280 -6.29 5.05 8.62
CA THR A 280 -7.58 4.91 9.31
C THR A 280 -8.44 3.78 8.73
N ALA A 281 -8.35 3.51 7.43
CA ALA A 281 -9.03 2.38 6.80
C ALA A 281 -8.51 1.00 7.27
N THR A 282 -7.37 0.94 7.94
CA THR A 282 -6.85 -0.28 8.58
C THR A 282 -7.85 -0.88 9.56
N HIS A 283 -8.56 -0.06 10.34
CA HIS A 283 -9.55 -0.56 11.30
C HIS A 283 -10.65 -1.37 10.62
N ALA A 284 -11.19 -0.87 9.51
CA ALA A 284 -12.19 -1.57 8.71
C ALA A 284 -11.66 -2.88 8.13
N ALA A 285 -10.43 -2.84 7.59
CA ALA A 285 -9.81 -3.99 6.94
C ALA A 285 -9.52 -5.12 7.94
N VAL A 286 -8.96 -4.78 9.11
CA VAL A 286 -8.68 -5.72 10.19
C VAL A 286 -9.97 -6.28 10.79
N THR A 287 -10.99 -5.43 10.99
CA THR A 287 -12.31 -5.89 11.47
C THR A 287 -12.90 -6.93 10.54
N ARG A 288 -12.90 -6.66 9.22
CA ARG A 288 -13.37 -7.61 8.21
C ARG A 288 -12.56 -8.91 8.22
N HIS A 289 -11.24 -8.82 8.39
CA HIS A 289 -10.37 -9.99 8.52
C HIS A 289 -10.82 -10.86 9.70
N PHE A 290 -10.88 -10.33 10.92
CA PHE A 290 -11.29 -11.12 12.08
C PHE A 290 -12.75 -11.60 11.99
N GLN A 291 -13.68 -10.78 11.50
CA GLN A 291 -15.05 -11.24 11.23
C GLN A 291 -15.05 -12.44 10.30
N SER A 292 -14.25 -12.44 9.23
CA SER A 292 -14.16 -13.57 8.30
C SER A 292 -13.60 -14.83 8.98
N VAL A 293 -12.62 -14.68 9.88
CA VAL A 293 -12.03 -15.77 10.66
C VAL A 293 -13.06 -16.42 11.58
N PHE A 294 -13.85 -15.61 12.29
CA PHE A 294 -14.83 -16.09 13.27
C PHE A 294 -16.21 -16.42 12.68
N SER A 295 -16.47 -16.02 11.43
CA SER A 295 -17.69 -16.37 10.70
C SER A 295 -17.68 -17.82 10.17
N GLY A 296 -18.85 -18.46 10.20
CA GLY A 296 -19.07 -19.81 9.68
C GLY A 296 -18.66 -20.95 10.63
N ASP A 297 -19.13 -22.16 10.31
CA ASP A 297 -18.79 -23.36 11.06
C ASP A 297 -17.35 -23.79 10.79
N VAL A 298 -16.61 -24.13 11.86
CA VAL A 298 -15.24 -24.66 11.76
C VAL A 298 -15.24 -26.11 11.24
N ARG A 299 -16.38 -26.79 11.28
CA ARG A 299 -16.49 -28.20 10.94
C ARG A 299 -17.52 -28.50 9.85
N ALA A 300 -17.00 -28.99 8.74
CA ALA A 300 -17.66 -29.93 7.86
C ALA A 300 -16.60 -30.86 7.25
N THR A 301 -16.00 -31.75 8.07
CA THR A 301 -15.03 -32.74 7.56
C THR A 301 -15.63 -34.14 7.51
N ALA A 302 -15.17 -34.94 6.55
CA ALA A 302 -15.69 -36.28 6.26
C ALA A 302 -15.31 -37.36 7.31
N GLY A 303 -14.36 -37.05 8.21
CA GLY A 303 -13.92 -37.93 9.30
C GLY A 303 -12.46 -37.72 9.70
N LEU A 304 -12.03 -38.30 10.83
CA LEU A 304 -10.69 -38.16 11.42
C LEU A 304 -9.54 -38.49 10.44
N ALA A 305 -9.68 -39.55 9.64
CA ALA A 305 -8.63 -39.96 8.69
C ALA A 305 -8.36 -38.89 7.62
N ALA A 306 -9.41 -38.24 7.11
CA ALA A 306 -9.30 -37.16 6.15
C ALA A 306 -8.62 -35.92 6.75
N ASP A 307 -8.93 -35.61 8.02
CA ASP A 307 -8.30 -34.49 8.73
C ASP A 307 -6.80 -34.75 8.96
N VAL A 308 -6.43 -35.99 9.30
CA VAL A 308 -5.02 -36.37 9.42
C VAL A 308 -4.32 -36.34 8.05
N ASP A 309 -4.96 -36.82 6.98
CA ASP A 309 -4.40 -36.76 5.62
C ASP A 309 -4.15 -35.31 5.17
N ALA A 310 -5.03 -34.38 5.53
CA ALA A 310 -4.84 -32.97 5.27
C ALA A 310 -3.64 -32.40 6.03
N LEU A 311 -3.47 -32.76 7.31
CA LEU A 311 -2.32 -32.37 8.12
C LEU A 311 -1.00 -32.96 7.62
N LEU A 312 -1.02 -34.22 7.19
CA LEU A 312 0.15 -34.88 6.59
C LEU A 312 0.52 -34.21 5.28
N THR A 313 -0.46 -33.95 4.41
CA THR A 313 -0.26 -33.19 3.17
C THR A 313 0.32 -31.81 3.47
N LYS A 314 -0.19 -31.12 4.50
CA LYS A 314 0.33 -29.84 4.96
C LYS A 314 1.78 -29.96 5.41
N LEU A 315 2.10 -30.90 6.30
CA LEU A 315 3.46 -31.14 6.82
C LEU A 315 4.46 -31.37 5.70
N VAL A 316 4.12 -32.25 4.75
CA VAL A 316 5.04 -32.56 3.66
C VAL A 316 5.12 -31.43 2.64
N SER A 317 4.07 -30.63 2.46
CA SER A 317 4.04 -29.53 1.49
C SER A 317 4.70 -28.24 1.97
N HIS A 318 5.04 -28.13 3.26
CA HIS A 318 5.82 -26.98 3.74
C HIS A 318 7.17 -26.94 3.03
N PHE A 319 7.57 -25.75 2.60
CA PHE A 319 8.83 -25.55 1.91
C PHE A 319 9.99 -25.86 2.84
N ASP A 320 10.93 -26.66 2.38
CA ASP A 320 12.17 -26.91 3.11
C ASP A 320 13.09 -25.68 3.02
N ALA A 321 14.06 -25.56 3.92
CA ALA A 321 14.95 -24.40 4.02
C ALA A 321 15.65 -24.07 2.69
N GLU A 322 15.91 -25.08 1.86
CA GLU A 322 16.54 -24.94 0.53
C GLU A 322 15.67 -24.20 -0.49
N GLU A 323 14.34 -24.30 -0.39
CA GLU A 323 13.39 -23.62 -1.27
C GLU A 323 13.17 -22.16 -0.88
N LEU A 324 13.48 -21.79 0.38
CA LEU A 324 13.06 -20.54 0.99
C LEU A 324 13.47 -19.27 0.21
N PRO A 325 14.72 -19.15 -0.31
CA PRO A 325 15.11 -17.95 -1.06
C PRO A 325 14.22 -17.68 -2.27
N LEU A 326 13.94 -18.73 -3.07
CA LEU A 326 13.07 -18.62 -4.24
C LEU A 326 11.61 -18.33 -3.85
N ARG A 327 11.15 -18.85 -2.70
CA ARG A 327 9.81 -18.55 -2.18
C ARG A 327 9.67 -17.11 -1.71
N ARG A 328 10.71 -16.52 -1.12
CA ARG A 328 10.75 -15.09 -0.76
C ARG A 328 10.65 -14.21 -2.00
N ASP A 329 11.43 -14.54 -3.02
CA ASP A 329 11.38 -13.81 -4.30
C ASP A 329 10.00 -13.94 -4.99
N GLU A 330 9.39 -15.14 -4.96
CA GLU A 330 8.04 -15.36 -5.48
C GLU A 330 6.99 -14.53 -4.73
N ALA A 331 7.07 -14.49 -3.40
CA ALA A 331 6.14 -13.72 -2.55
C ALA A 331 6.27 -12.21 -2.80
N LEU A 332 7.49 -11.69 -2.95
CA LEU A 332 7.73 -10.30 -3.30
C LEU A 332 7.19 -9.95 -4.69
N CYS A 333 7.42 -10.81 -5.70
CA CYS A 333 6.84 -10.61 -7.03
C CYS A 333 5.31 -10.59 -6.96
N LYS A 334 4.70 -11.47 -6.16
CA LYS A 334 3.25 -11.47 -5.95
C LYS A 334 2.75 -10.17 -5.33
N LEU A 335 3.43 -9.64 -4.30
CA LEU A 335 3.04 -8.35 -3.69
C LEU A 335 3.15 -7.20 -4.69
N ILE A 336 4.17 -7.18 -5.55
CA ILE A 336 4.30 -6.14 -6.59
C ILE A 336 3.13 -6.21 -7.57
N ILE A 337 2.68 -7.42 -7.92
CA ILE A 337 1.50 -7.63 -8.77
C ILE A 337 0.23 -7.16 -8.04
N ASP A 338 0.05 -7.57 -6.78
CA ASP A 338 -1.12 -7.21 -5.95
C ASP A 338 -1.20 -5.68 -5.71
N GLU A 339 -0.06 -4.99 -5.66
CA GLU A 339 0.05 -3.53 -5.51
C GLU A 339 0.11 -2.79 -6.87
N ASN A 340 -0.28 -3.44 -7.98
CA ASN A 340 -0.33 -2.86 -9.32
C ASN A 340 0.99 -2.19 -9.79
N GLY A 341 2.12 -2.80 -9.46
CA GLY A 341 3.45 -2.30 -9.82
C GLY A 341 4.01 -1.22 -8.91
N ASP A 342 3.33 -0.85 -7.81
CA ASP A 342 3.87 0.06 -6.80
C ASP A 342 4.94 -0.65 -5.95
N ARG A 343 6.18 -0.64 -6.46
CA ARG A 343 7.32 -1.31 -5.85
C ARG A 343 7.59 -0.84 -4.41
N PRO A 344 7.62 0.46 -4.09
CA PRO A 344 7.81 0.92 -2.71
C PRO A 344 6.72 0.44 -1.75
N ALA A 345 5.45 0.44 -2.17
CA ALA A 345 4.37 -0.10 -1.34
C ALA A 345 4.52 -1.61 -1.12
N ALA A 346 4.85 -2.36 -2.18
CA ALA A 346 5.09 -3.80 -2.10
C ALA A 346 6.29 -4.13 -1.20
N ASP A 347 7.41 -3.38 -1.29
CA ASP A 347 8.58 -3.59 -0.44
C ASP A 347 8.26 -3.32 1.04
N ARG A 348 7.52 -2.23 1.35
CA ARG A 348 7.05 -1.97 2.72
C ARG A 348 6.18 -3.12 3.22
N ARG A 349 5.23 -3.59 2.41
CA ARG A 349 4.35 -4.69 2.78
C ARG A 349 5.09 -6.02 2.93
N PHE A 350 6.10 -6.25 2.09
CA PHE A 350 6.98 -7.42 2.18
C PHE A 350 7.81 -7.39 3.45
N GLN A 351 8.38 -6.25 3.84
CA GLN A 351 9.13 -6.11 5.09
C GLN A 351 8.27 -6.43 6.33
N LEU A 352 6.99 -6.03 6.31
CA LEU A 352 6.04 -6.39 7.37
C LEU A 352 5.68 -7.89 7.39
N GLN A 353 5.81 -8.58 6.25
CA GLN A 353 5.49 -10.01 6.07
C GLN A 353 6.72 -10.93 6.06
N ASP A 354 7.93 -10.40 6.03
CA ASP A 354 9.17 -11.15 5.89
C ASP A 354 9.37 -12.18 7.02
N PRO A 355 9.07 -11.84 8.30
CA PRO A 355 9.09 -12.82 9.39
C PRO A 355 8.07 -13.96 9.21
N ALA A 356 7.05 -13.79 8.37
CA ALA A 356 6.12 -14.88 8.04
C ALA A 356 6.74 -15.94 7.12
N LEU A 357 7.84 -15.61 6.44
CA LEU A 357 8.55 -16.51 5.55
C LEU A 357 9.75 -17.19 6.22
N GLU A 358 10.30 -16.63 7.30
CA GLU A 358 11.45 -17.19 8.03
C GLU A 358 11.24 -18.64 8.48
N HIS A 359 12.26 -19.47 8.30
CA HIS A 359 12.21 -20.90 8.61
C HIS A 359 12.14 -21.18 10.13
N ARG A 360 12.82 -20.36 10.93
CA ARG A 360 12.85 -20.46 12.39
C ARG A 360 12.28 -19.19 12.99
N ILE A 361 11.22 -19.32 13.78
CA ILE A 361 10.47 -18.20 14.35
C ILE A 361 10.13 -18.46 15.81
N SER A 362 9.91 -17.40 16.58
CA SER A 362 9.41 -17.55 17.95
C SER A 362 7.97 -18.10 17.94
N PHE A 363 7.55 -18.71 19.05
CA PHE A 363 6.17 -19.19 19.20
C PHE A 363 5.15 -18.07 19.02
N THR A 364 5.44 -16.89 19.54
CA THR A 364 4.56 -15.73 19.37
C THR A 364 4.52 -15.24 17.92
N GLN A 365 5.64 -15.28 17.18
CA GLN A 365 5.64 -15.01 15.74
C GLN A 365 4.82 -16.04 14.97
N LEU A 366 4.88 -17.31 15.37
CA LEU A 366 4.05 -18.36 14.78
C LEU A 366 2.56 -18.08 14.98
N LEU A 367 2.13 -17.67 16.17
CA LEU A 367 0.74 -17.29 16.43
C LEU A 367 0.30 -16.09 15.57
N THR A 368 1.12 -15.04 15.50
CA THR A 368 0.82 -13.87 14.67
C THR A 368 0.72 -14.23 13.19
N ASN A 369 1.65 -15.03 12.67
CA ASN A 369 1.62 -15.52 11.29
C ASN A 369 0.37 -16.36 11.02
N ALA A 370 0.02 -17.26 11.95
CA ALA A 370 -1.16 -18.09 11.83
C ALA A 370 -2.46 -17.29 11.83
N ALA A 371 -2.54 -16.21 12.64
CA ALA A 371 -3.72 -15.36 12.73
C ALA A 371 -3.85 -14.35 11.57
N MET A 372 -2.74 -13.75 11.11
CA MET A 372 -2.75 -12.62 10.18
C MET A 372 -2.36 -13.00 8.74
N HIS A 373 -1.58 -14.07 8.57
CA HIS A 373 -1.05 -14.52 7.27
C HIS A 373 -1.32 -16.02 7.03
N PRO A 374 -2.59 -16.44 7.01
CA PRO A 374 -2.93 -17.86 6.84
C PRO A 374 -2.50 -18.44 5.49
N GLU A 375 -2.36 -17.62 4.44
CA GLU A 375 -1.88 -18.03 3.13
C GLU A 375 -0.40 -18.43 3.12
N THR A 376 0.44 -17.77 3.92
CA THR A 376 1.88 -18.08 4.00
C THR A 376 2.13 -19.16 5.04
N SER A 377 1.44 -19.12 6.18
CA SER A 377 1.54 -20.13 7.26
C SER A 377 0.72 -21.41 6.99
N GLN A 378 -0.08 -21.42 5.91
CA GLN A 378 -1.05 -22.48 5.59
C GLN A 378 -2.01 -22.78 6.75
N ALA A 379 -2.23 -21.84 7.68
CA ALA A 379 -3.01 -22.06 8.90
C ALA A 379 -4.50 -22.28 8.61
N SER A 380 -5.07 -23.34 9.19
CA SER A 380 -6.51 -23.59 9.11
C SER A 380 -7.33 -22.47 9.78
N ARG A 381 -8.64 -22.40 9.48
CA ARG A 381 -9.54 -21.47 10.20
C ARG A 381 -9.58 -21.75 11.70
N ALA A 382 -9.50 -23.03 12.12
CA ALA A 382 -9.45 -23.40 13.53
C ALA A 382 -8.20 -22.81 14.20
N THR A 383 -7.06 -22.90 13.51
CA THR A 383 -5.77 -22.37 13.96
C THR A 383 -5.78 -20.85 14.03
N GLN A 384 -6.36 -20.18 13.04
CA GLN A 384 -6.53 -18.72 13.06
C GLN A 384 -7.34 -18.27 14.28
N ARG A 385 -8.44 -18.97 14.60
CA ARG A 385 -9.25 -18.69 15.79
C ARG A 385 -8.46 -18.94 17.08
N PHE A 386 -7.76 -20.08 17.16
CA PHE A 386 -6.92 -20.41 18.31
C PHE A 386 -5.83 -19.37 18.53
N ALA A 387 -5.07 -19.02 17.50
CA ALA A 387 -3.98 -18.05 17.60
C ALA A 387 -4.50 -16.65 17.95
N THR A 388 -5.62 -16.22 17.35
CA THR A 388 -6.25 -14.94 17.69
C THR A 388 -6.73 -14.91 19.14
N ALA A 389 -7.34 -16.01 19.60
CA ALA A 389 -7.81 -16.14 20.97
C ALA A 389 -6.65 -16.09 21.99
N GLN A 390 -5.58 -16.84 21.73
CA GLN A 390 -4.40 -16.90 22.59
C GLN A 390 -3.67 -15.54 22.66
N SER A 391 -3.68 -14.77 21.57
CA SER A 391 -3.02 -13.47 21.48
C SER A 391 -3.95 -12.27 21.69
N ARG A 392 -5.20 -12.48 22.11
CA ARG A 392 -6.25 -11.44 22.20
C ARG A 392 -5.79 -10.19 22.96
N SER A 393 -5.15 -10.35 24.12
CA SER A 393 -4.67 -9.22 24.92
C SER A 393 -3.63 -8.38 24.18
N TRP A 394 -2.64 -9.02 23.56
CA TRP A 394 -1.61 -8.34 22.78
C TRP A 394 -2.18 -7.66 21.55
N ILE A 395 -3.15 -8.28 20.87
CA ILE A 395 -3.85 -7.66 19.72
C ILE A 395 -4.58 -6.39 20.17
N LEU A 396 -5.27 -6.43 21.31
CA LEU A 396 -5.99 -5.27 21.86
C LEU A 396 -5.04 -4.12 22.22
N GLU A 397 -3.92 -4.42 22.89
CA GLU A 397 -2.91 -3.43 23.24
C GLU A 397 -2.27 -2.82 21.98
N ALA A 398 -1.84 -3.66 21.04
CA ALA A 398 -1.27 -3.21 19.77
C ALA A 398 -2.26 -2.38 18.95
N HIS A 399 -3.55 -2.74 18.96
CA HIS A 399 -4.59 -1.98 18.28
C HIS A 399 -4.82 -0.60 18.92
N HIS A 400 -4.79 -0.49 20.26
CA HIS A 400 -4.86 0.80 20.94
C HIS A 400 -3.67 1.70 20.57
N ASP A 401 -2.45 1.17 20.62
CA ASP A 401 -1.24 1.90 20.27
C ASP A 401 -1.22 2.30 18.78
N LEU A 402 -1.64 1.40 17.90
CA LEU A 402 -1.80 1.68 16.47
C LEU A 402 -2.81 2.83 16.27
N THR A 403 -3.97 2.76 16.90
CA THR A 403 -5.02 3.79 16.81
C THR A 403 -4.49 5.14 17.30
N ALA A 404 -3.77 5.17 18.42
CA ALA A 404 -3.13 6.39 18.92
C ALA A 404 -2.10 6.94 17.92
N SER A 405 -1.26 6.07 17.34
CA SER A 405 -0.26 6.47 16.34
C SER A 405 -0.90 7.04 15.06
N ILE A 406 -2.01 6.44 14.59
CA ILE A 406 -2.76 6.92 13.43
C ILE A 406 -3.33 8.31 13.72
N ARG A 407 -4.00 8.48 14.87
CA ARG A 407 -4.58 9.77 15.28
C ARG A 407 -3.52 10.87 15.40
N GLN A 408 -2.33 10.54 15.88
CA GLN A 408 -1.21 11.48 15.97
C GLN A 408 -0.62 11.86 14.61
N ALA A 409 -0.63 10.93 13.64
CA ALA A 409 -0.09 11.15 12.30
C ALA A 409 -0.99 12.02 11.41
N ILE A 410 -2.29 12.16 11.75
CA ILE A 410 -3.24 12.98 10.99
C ILE A 410 -2.77 14.45 11.03
N PRO A 411 -2.49 15.09 9.88
CA PRO A 411 -2.10 16.50 9.84
C PRO A 411 -3.17 17.39 10.49
N THR A 412 -2.77 18.25 11.43
CA THR A 412 -3.70 19.15 12.12
C THR A 412 -4.15 20.31 11.22
N ASP A 413 -3.22 20.88 10.46
CA ASP A 413 -3.49 21.96 9.53
C ASP A 413 -3.28 21.45 8.10
N VAL A 414 -4.20 21.80 7.21
CA VAL A 414 -4.16 21.50 5.78
C VAL A 414 -3.76 22.78 5.07
N GLU A 415 -2.60 22.75 4.41
CA GLU A 415 -2.11 23.86 3.63
C GLU A 415 -2.75 23.85 2.23
N VAL A 416 -3.08 25.03 1.72
CA VAL A 416 -3.63 25.24 0.38
C VAL A 416 -2.81 26.32 -0.30
N THR A 417 -2.25 25.98 -1.45
CA THR A 417 -1.46 26.87 -2.30
C THR A 417 -2.26 27.17 -3.58
N LEU A 418 -2.60 28.44 -3.76
CA LEU A 418 -3.30 28.94 -4.94
C LEU A 418 -2.43 30.02 -5.59
N ASP A 419 -1.84 29.71 -6.75
CA ASP A 419 -0.83 30.54 -7.42
C ASP A 419 0.35 30.89 -6.48
N ALA A 420 0.46 32.16 -6.07
CA ALA A 420 1.48 32.67 -5.15
C ALA A 420 0.96 32.87 -3.72
N TRP A 421 -0.31 32.57 -3.47
CA TRP A 421 -0.94 32.66 -2.17
C TRP A 421 -0.90 31.32 -1.45
N GLN A 422 -0.67 31.35 -0.15
CA GLN A 422 -0.72 30.21 0.74
C GLN A 422 -1.67 30.51 1.89
N GLY A 423 -2.49 29.52 2.25
CA GLY A 423 -3.34 29.55 3.42
C GLY A 423 -3.34 28.19 4.11
N SER A 424 -3.71 28.17 5.39
CA SER A 424 -3.91 26.93 6.13
C SER A 424 -5.29 26.89 6.75
N THR A 425 -5.86 25.70 6.84
CA THR A 425 -7.13 25.46 7.52
C THR A 425 -7.08 24.18 8.32
N ARG A 426 -7.74 24.17 9.48
CA ARG A 426 -7.84 22.96 10.31
C ARG A 426 -9.00 22.08 9.86
N ASP A 427 -10.17 22.69 9.71
CA ASP A 427 -11.47 22.05 9.51
C ASP A 427 -12.40 22.83 8.56
N GLY A 428 -11.89 23.89 7.90
CA GLY A 428 -12.67 24.78 7.06
C GLY A 428 -13.37 25.92 7.80
N SER A 429 -13.27 26.03 9.14
CA SER A 429 -13.99 27.06 9.91
C SER A 429 -13.53 28.49 9.60
N ASN A 430 -12.27 28.65 9.16
CA ASN A 430 -11.64 29.93 8.84
C ASN A 430 -11.83 30.39 7.38
N GLN A 431 -12.82 29.84 6.67
CA GLN A 431 -13.08 30.16 5.27
C GLN A 431 -13.18 31.68 4.99
N VAL A 432 -13.92 32.43 5.83
CA VAL A 432 -14.13 33.88 5.63
C VAL A 432 -12.82 34.68 5.78
N GLU A 433 -11.95 34.24 6.69
CA GLU A 433 -10.64 34.85 6.91
C GLU A 433 -9.71 34.58 5.72
N LEU A 434 -9.68 33.33 5.23
CA LEU A 434 -8.89 32.94 4.07
C LEU A 434 -9.37 33.64 2.79
N GLU A 435 -10.69 33.77 2.59
CA GLU A 435 -11.25 34.52 1.47
C GLU A 435 -10.83 36.00 1.52
N THR A 436 -10.82 36.60 2.72
CA THR A 436 -10.40 37.99 2.92
C THR A 436 -8.90 38.16 2.64
N SER A 437 -8.06 37.24 3.14
CA SER A 437 -6.62 37.21 2.88
C SER A 437 -6.30 37.03 1.39
N LEU A 438 -7.00 36.11 0.72
CA LEU A 438 -6.87 35.87 -0.72
C LEU A 438 -7.27 37.13 -1.50
N ASN A 439 -8.37 37.79 -1.14
CA ASN A 439 -8.79 39.03 -1.79
C ASN A 439 -7.76 40.15 -1.62
N ALA A 440 -7.19 40.32 -0.43
CA ALA A 440 -6.14 41.31 -0.18
C ALA A 440 -4.87 41.03 -1.02
N HIS A 441 -4.52 39.75 -1.22
CA HIS A 441 -3.41 39.35 -2.09
C HIS A 441 -3.68 39.72 -3.56
N VAL A 442 -4.89 39.42 -4.06
CA VAL A 442 -5.33 39.77 -5.41
C VAL A 442 -5.36 41.30 -5.59
N ASP A 443 -5.86 42.05 -4.61
CA ASP A 443 -5.90 43.51 -4.63
C ASP A 443 -4.50 44.13 -4.66
N THR A 444 -3.54 43.54 -3.93
CA THR A 444 -2.14 43.95 -3.95
C THR A 444 -1.52 43.71 -5.34
N GLY A 445 -1.80 42.54 -5.94
CA GLY A 445 -1.37 42.22 -7.31
C GLY A 445 -1.98 43.17 -8.34
N LEU A 446 -3.26 43.49 -8.21
CA LEU A 446 -3.96 44.46 -9.05
C LEU A 446 -3.35 45.86 -8.93
N ALA A 447 -3.07 46.32 -7.70
CA ALA A 447 -2.47 47.63 -7.46
C ALA A 447 -1.07 47.73 -8.08
N GLN A 448 -0.25 46.68 -7.97
CA GLN A 448 1.07 46.61 -8.61
C GLN A 448 0.97 46.60 -10.14
N ALA A 449 0.05 45.83 -10.70
CA ALA A 449 -0.19 45.79 -12.14
C ALA A 449 -0.66 47.15 -12.68
N LEU A 450 -1.58 47.82 -11.99
CA LEU A 450 -2.05 49.16 -12.34
C LEU A 450 -0.95 50.23 -12.20
N ALA A 451 -0.05 50.09 -11.21
CA ALA A 451 1.08 51.00 -11.03
C ALA A 451 2.11 50.91 -12.17
N GLY A 452 2.19 49.77 -12.86
CA GLY A 452 2.99 49.57 -14.08
C GLY A 452 2.38 50.23 -15.34
N VAL A 453 1.07 50.47 -15.36
CA VAL A 453 0.35 51.10 -16.49
C VAL A 453 0.32 52.62 -16.32
N LYS A 454 1.46 53.27 -16.62
CA LYS A 454 1.64 54.73 -16.57
C LYS A 454 1.99 55.32 -17.93
N LEU A 455 1.57 56.56 -18.14
CA LEU A 455 2.05 57.39 -19.25
C LEU A 455 3.57 57.57 -19.13
N ARG A 456 4.33 57.09 -20.13
CA ARG A 456 5.76 57.42 -20.26
C ARG A 456 5.96 58.94 -20.35
N PHE A 457 7.12 59.39 -19.87
CA PHE A 457 7.56 60.79 -19.90
C PHE A 457 7.41 61.48 -21.27
N GLN A 458 7.53 60.70 -22.36
CA GLN A 458 7.32 61.18 -23.73
C GLN A 458 5.91 61.74 -23.98
N HIS A 459 4.87 61.15 -23.37
CA HIS A 459 3.49 61.65 -23.54
C HIS A 459 3.26 62.97 -22.79
N TRP A 460 3.94 63.16 -21.64
CA TRP A 460 3.93 64.42 -20.92
C TRP A 460 4.67 65.52 -21.69
N ALA A 461 5.83 65.19 -22.27
CA ALA A 461 6.59 66.12 -23.10
C ALA A 461 5.81 66.57 -24.33
N VAL A 462 5.12 65.65 -25.02
CA VAL A 462 4.27 65.96 -26.19
C VAL A 462 3.02 66.76 -25.81
N LEU A 463 2.43 66.52 -24.65
CA LEU A 463 1.29 67.31 -24.15
C LEU A 463 1.70 68.76 -23.86
N VAL A 464 2.83 68.97 -23.16
CA VAL A 464 3.36 70.33 -22.88
C VAL A 464 3.73 71.03 -24.18
N LEU A 465 4.41 70.33 -25.10
CA LEU A 465 4.78 70.87 -26.41
C LEU A 465 3.55 71.22 -27.25
N GLY A 466 2.52 70.37 -27.25
CA GLY A 466 1.26 70.60 -27.97
C GLY A 466 0.50 71.82 -27.46
N VAL A 467 0.43 72.02 -26.15
CA VAL A 467 -0.21 73.21 -25.55
C VAL A 467 0.61 74.47 -25.81
N LEU A 468 1.94 74.41 -25.66
CA LEU A 468 2.82 75.55 -25.94
C LEU A 468 2.74 76.00 -27.41
N LEU A 469 2.70 75.04 -28.34
CA LEU A 469 2.61 75.28 -29.78
C LEU A 469 1.24 75.85 -30.16
N LEU A 470 0.16 75.42 -29.49
CA LEU A 470 -1.18 75.98 -29.65
C LEU A 470 -1.22 77.47 -29.25
N VAL A 471 -0.55 77.83 -28.15
CA VAL A 471 -0.51 79.22 -27.64
C VAL A 471 0.39 80.12 -28.48
N MET A 472 1.53 79.62 -28.99
CA MET A 472 2.43 80.41 -29.83
C MET A 472 1.93 80.65 -31.27
N THR A 473 1.03 79.80 -31.79
CA THR A 473 0.61 79.84 -33.21
C THR A 473 -0.79 80.44 -33.42
N ILE A 474 -1.27 81.26 -32.48
CA ILE A 474 -2.54 81.98 -32.59
C ILE A 474 -2.51 82.89 -33.84
N GLY A 475 -3.22 82.48 -34.90
CA GLY A 475 -3.25 83.16 -36.21
C GLY A 475 -2.64 82.38 -37.39
N ASN A 476 -1.93 81.26 -37.16
CA ASN A 476 -1.37 80.39 -38.21
C ASN A 476 -2.07 79.02 -38.23
N VAL A 477 -2.87 78.77 -39.28
CA VAL A 477 -3.72 77.58 -39.43
C VAL A 477 -2.92 76.28 -39.39
N ILE A 478 -1.70 76.26 -39.96
CA ILE A 478 -0.88 75.04 -40.04
C ILE A 478 -0.36 74.64 -38.64
N GLY A 479 0.04 75.62 -37.83
CA GLY A 479 0.50 75.39 -36.45
C GLY A 479 -0.61 74.87 -35.53
N MET A 480 -1.82 75.43 -35.66
CA MET A 480 -3.00 74.97 -34.92
C MET A 480 -3.39 73.53 -35.27
N VAL A 481 -3.34 73.14 -36.54
CA VAL A 481 -3.65 71.76 -36.96
C VAL A 481 -2.65 70.76 -36.39
N ILE A 482 -1.36 71.09 -36.39
CA ILE A 482 -0.31 70.22 -35.83
C ILE A 482 -0.45 70.09 -34.31
N ALA A 483 -0.74 71.19 -33.60
CA ALA A 483 -1.03 71.16 -32.16
C ALA A 483 -2.28 70.31 -31.84
N ALA A 484 -3.35 70.46 -32.62
CA ALA A 484 -4.58 69.68 -32.46
C ALA A 484 -4.36 68.17 -32.68
N LEU A 485 -3.56 67.78 -33.68
CA LEU A 485 -3.19 66.38 -33.92
C LEU A 485 -2.34 65.79 -32.79
N MET A 486 -1.40 66.56 -32.21
CA MET A 486 -0.61 66.12 -31.05
C MET A 486 -1.48 65.92 -29.81
N LEU A 487 -2.42 66.84 -29.54
CA LEU A 487 -3.38 66.70 -28.43
C LEU A 487 -4.34 65.52 -28.66
N LEU A 488 -4.80 65.29 -29.89
CA LEU A 488 -5.60 64.12 -30.27
C LEU A 488 -4.84 62.81 -30.07
N TRP A 489 -3.56 62.75 -30.43
CA TRP A 489 -2.71 61.58 -30.23
C TRP A 489 -2.50 61.26 -28.74
N VAL A 490 -2.24 62.28 -27.91
CA VAL A 490 -2.16 62.10 -26.45
C VAL A 490 -3.52 61.65 -25.87
N GLY A 491 -4.63 62.17 -26.38
CA GLY A 491 -5.98 61.73 -26.02
C GLY A 491 -6.28 60.28 -26.41
N MET A 492 -5.83 59.83 -27.58
CA MET A 492 -5.94 58.42 -28.00
C MET A 492 -5.05 57.50 -27.16
N ALA A 493 -3.82 57.91 -26.84
CA ALA A 493 -2.94 57.17 -25.95
C ALA A 493 -3.54 57.05 -24.53
N TYR A 494 -4.18 58.10 -24.03
CA TYR A 494 -4.91 58.07 -22.76
C TYR A 494 -6.10 57.10 -22.81
N LYS A 495 -6.90 57.12 -23.89
CA LYS A 495 -8.01 56.17 -24.08
C LYS A 495 -7.54 54.72 -24.19
N ASN A 496 -6.42 54.45 -24.87
CA ASN A 496 -5.84 53.11 -24.95
C ASN A 496 -5.34 52.64 -23.58
N LEU A 497 -4.69 53.50 -22.80
CA LEU A 497 -4.28 53.18 -21.43
C LEU A 497 -5.48 52.89 -20.51
N GLU A 498 -6.56 53.64 -20.65
CA GLU A 498 -7.78 53.39 -19.87
C GLU A 498 -8.42 52.05 -20.26
N LYS A 499 -8.47 51.72 -21.57
CA LYS A 499 -8.87 50.38 -22.03
C LYS A 499 -7.97 49.27 -21.47
N THR A 500 -6.65 49.47 -21.44
CA THR A 500 -5.71 48.51 -20.84
C THR A 500 -5.93 48.35 -19.34
N ARG A 501 -6.28 49.43 -18.62
CA ARG A 501 -6.64 49.34 -17.20
C ARG A 501 -7.95 48.61 -16.98
N GLU A 502 -8.94 48.83 -17.84
CA GLU A 502 -10.22 48.11 -17.81
C GLU A 502 -10.02 46.62 -18.08
N THR A 503 -9.20 46.23 -19.07
CA THR A 503 -8.90 44.83 -19.35
C THR A 503 -8.16 44.17 -18.19
N VAL A 504 -7.14 44.84 -17.63
CA VAL A 504 -6.42 44.35 -16.44
C VAL A 504 -7.39 44.15 -15.27
N ARG A 505 -8.27 45.12 -14.99
CA ARG A 505 -9.29 44.96 -13.93
C ARG A 505 -10.23 43.79 -14.22
N ALA A 506 -10.68 43.61 -15.46
CA ALA A 506 -11.56 42.51 -15.84
C ALA A 506 -10.87 41.14 -15.68
N ASP A 507 -9.59 41.03 -16.06
CA ASP A 507 -8.80 39.81 -15.92
C ASP A 507 -8.59 39.43 -14.46
N PHE A 508 -8.20 40.40 -13.61
CA PHE A 508 -8.08 40.19 -12.16
C PHE A 508 -9.42 39.86 -11.50
N THR A 509 -10.54 40.38 -12.02
CA THR A 509 -11.88 40.02 -11.50
C THR A 509 -12.23 38.57 -11.81
N ARG A 510 -11.93 38.09 -13.03
CA ARG A 510 -12.12 36.68 -13.40
C ARG A 510 -11.18 35.76 -12.61
N GLN A 511 -9.91 36.14 -12.47
CA GLN A 511 -8.95 35.38 -11.67
C GLN A 511 -9.43 35.29 -10.21
N ARG A 512 -9.93 36.38 -9.64
CA ARG A 512 -10.51 36.38 -8.28
C ARG A 512 -11.65 35.39 -8.14
N GLU A 513 -12.60 35.36 -9.07
CA GLU A 513 -13.72 34.40 -9.04
C GLU A 513 -13.22 32.94 -9.13
N GLN A 514 -12.25 32.66 -10.01
CA GLN A 514 -11.66 31.32 -10.14
C GLN A 514 -10.94 30.88 -8.86
N LEU A 515 -10.11 31.75 -8.28
CA LEU A 515 -9.36 31.46 -7.06
C LEU A 515 -10.31 31.30 -5.86
N GLN A 516 -11.35 32.11 -5.75
CA GLN A 516 -12.37 31.97 -4.70
C GLN A 516 -13.15 30.66 -4.83
N ASN A 517 -13.54 30.27 -6.05
CA ASN A 517 -14.22 29.00 -6.27
C ASN A 517 -13.32 27.81 -5.96
N ALA A 518 -12.03 27.88 -6.35
CA ALA A 518 -11.03 26.86 -6.01
C ALA A 518 -10.83 26.76 -4.49
N LEU A 519 -10.70 27.89 -3.78
CA LEU A 519 -10.58 27.93 -2.32
C LEU A 519 -11.81 27.29 -1.65
N LYS A 520 -13.02 27.68 -2.06
CA LYS A 520 -14.27 27.11 -1.53
C LYS A 520 -14.36 25.61 -1.76
N ALA A 521 -13.97 25.13 -2.94
CA ALA A 521 -13.93 23.71 -3.24
C ALA A 521 -12.91 22.97 -2.36
N CYS A 522 -11.70 23.51 -2.18
CA CYS A 522 -10.72 22.97 -1.24
C CYS A 522 -11.27 22.93 0.19
N MET A 523 -11.93 23.98 0.68
CA MET A 523 -12.52 24.00 2.03
C MET A 523 -13.62 22.94 2.19
N ALA A 524 -14.48 22.78 1.18
CA ALA A 524 -15.51 21.75 1.19
C ALA A 524 -14.89 20.34 1.24
N GLU A 525 -13.85 20.09 0.44
CA GLU A 525 -13.11 18.83 0.48
C GLU A 525 -12.39 18.61 1.81
N VAL A 526 -11.82 19.65 2.45
CA VAL A 526 -11.24 19.52 3.81
C VAL A 526 -12.29 19.05 4.80
N VAL A 527 -13.47 19.67 4.81
CA VAL A 527 -14.58 19.26 5.69
C VAL A 527 -14.98 17.80 5.43
N GLU A 528 -15.06 17.40 4.16
CA GLU A 528 -15.40 16.03 3.79
C GLU A 528 -14.32 15.03 4.22
N VAL A 529 -13.04 15.30 3.94
CA VAL A 529 -11.91 14.45 4.37
C VAL A 529 -11.90 14.29 5.89
N ARG A 530 -12.12 15.38 6.64
CA ARG A 530 -12.19 15.32 8.12
C ARG A 530 -13.34 14.46 8.59
N ARG A 531 -14.51 14.57 7.95
CA ARG A 531 -15.67 13.73 8.25
C ARG A 531 -15.41 12.26 7.93
N ASP A 532 -14.76 11.98 6.80
CA ASP A 532 -14.40 10.61 6.39
C ASP A 532 -13.39 10.00 7.35
N LEU A 533 -12.32 10.74 7.71
CA LEU A 533 -11.36 10.32 8.73
C LEU A 533 -12.04 10.00 10.07
N ALA A 534 -12.95 10.86 10.53
CA ALA A 534 -13.71 10.62 11.77
C ALA A 534 -14.62 9.38 11.67
N ALA A 535 -15.27 9.18 10.51
CA ALA A 535 -16.13 8.01 10.28
C ALA A 535 -15.32 6.70 10.21
N ARG A 536 -14.13 6.72 9.59
CA ARG A 536 -13.20 5.58 9.55
C ARG A 536 -12.60 5.30 10.93
N ASP A 537 -12.20 6.33 11.67
CA ASP A 537 -11.66 6.21 13.04
C ASP A 537 -12.70 5.63 14.01
N ALA A 538 -13.98 5.98 13.88
CA ALA A 538 -15.05 5.42 14.71
C ALA A 538 -15.14 3.88 14.64
N GLN A 539 -14.71 3.27 13.53
CA GLN A 539 -14.67 1.81 13.38
C GLN A 539 -13.60 1.15 14.27
N SER A 540 -12.68 1.91 14.87
CA SER A 540 -11.74 1.37 15.85
C SER A 540 -12.48 0.71 17.01
N ALA A 541 -13.61 1.29 17.45
CA ALA A 541 -14.41 0.75 18.53
C ALA A 541 -15.09 -0.58 18.18
N GLU A 542 -15.48 -0.78 16.91
CA GLU A 542 -16.06 -2.04 16.45
C GLU A 542 -15.05 -3.19 16.52
N LEU A 543 -13.80 -2.93 16.14
CA LEU A 543 -12.72 -3.90 16.25
C LEU A 543 -12.46 -4.28 17.72
N THR A 544 -12.38 -3.29 18.61
CA THR A 544 -12.20 -3.53 20.05
C THR A 544 -13.34 -4.39 20.59
N ALA A 545 -14.60 -4.05 20.31
CA ALA A 545 -15.76 -4.81 20.75
C ALA A 545 -15.76 -6.25 20.21
N LEU A 546 -15.40 -6.43 18.94
CA LEU A 546 -15.26 -7.76 18.32
C LEU A 546 -14.22 -8.59 19.06
N LEU A 547 -13.01 -8.05 19.26
CA LEU A 547 -11.92 -8.75 19.94
C LEU A 547 -12.28 -9.06 21.40
N GLU A 548 -12.96 -8.14 22.08
CA GLU A 548 -13.40 -8.33 23.45
C GLU A 548 -14.43 -9.45 23.59
N SER A 549 -15.29 -9.65 22.59
CA SER A 549 -16.30 -10.72 22.57
C SER A 549 -15.72 -12.13 22.41
N ILE A 550 -14.47 -12.26 21.95
CA ILE A 550 -13.80 -13.54 21.75
C ILE A 550 -13.32 -14.06 23.11
N THR A 551 -13.84 -15.22 23.54
CA THR A 551 -13.34 -15.92 24.74
C THR A 551 -12.46 -17.10 24.34
N PRO A 552 -11.22 -17.22 24.89
CA PRO A 552 -10.30 -18.28 24.50
C PRO A 552 -10.81 -19.70 24.75
N GLU A 553 -11.62 -19.93 25.79
CA GLU A 553 -12.09 -21.28 26.12
C GLU A 553 -13.08 -21.85 25.10
N GLN A 554 -13.76 -21.02 24.31
CA GLN A 554 -14.76 -21.47 23.34
C GLN A 554 -14.14 -22.15 22.11
N PHE A 555 -12.88 -21.87 21.79
CA PHE A 555 -12.24 -22.29 20.55
C PHE A 555 -11.22 -23.42 20.71
N THR A 556 -10.99 -23.90 21.94
CA THR A 556 -9.97 -24.92 22.25
C THR A 556 -10.47 -26.36 22.17
N LEU A 557 -11.79 -26.63 22.03
CA LEU A 557 -12.35 -27.96 22.38
C LEU A 557 -13.50 -28.48 21.48
N GLY A 558 -13.45 -28.24 20.17
CA GLY A 558 -14.24 -29.01 19.20
C GLY A 558 -13.51 -30.30 18.84
N GLY A 559 -13.78 -31.43 19.50
CA GLY A 559 -13.13 -32.74 19.25
C GLY A 559 -14.04 -33.75 18.52
N HIS A 560 -13.46 -34.74 17.84
CA HIS A 560 -14.20 -35.87 17.21
C HIS A 560 -14.78 -36.85 18.25
N ASP A 561 -14.26 -36.84 19.48
CA ASP A 561 -14.74 -37.66 20.59
C ASP A 561 -15.99 -37.04 21.27
N THR A 562 -17.10 -36.99 20.55
CA THR A 562 -18.39 -36.55 21.12
C THR A 562 -19.07 -37.62 21.99
N THR A 563 -18.53 -38.85 22.03
CA THR A 563 -19.12 -39.99 22.75
C THR A 563 -18.88 -40.00 24.26
N ARG A 564 -18.05 -39.11 24.83
CA ARG A 564 -17.79 -39.05 26.29
C ARG A 564 -18.30 -37.83 27.03
N ARG A 565 -18.98 -36.89 26.36
CA ARG A 565 -19.53 -35.68 27.02
C ARG A 565 -20.97 -35.83 27.54
N ILE A 566 -21.66 -36.94 27.28
CA ILE A 566 -23.06 -37.13 27.72
C ILE A 566 -23.18 -37.78 29.13
N LEU A 567 -22.10 -38.28 29.73
CA LEU A 567 -22.16 -38.95 31.04
C LEU A 567 -21.59 -38.15 32.23
N ALA A 568 -21.07 -36.94 32.02
CA ALA A 568 -20.50 -36.11 33.09
C ALA A 568 -21.28 -34.81 33.37
N ALA A 569 -22.38 -34.57 32.65
CA ALA A 569 -23.30 -33.45 32.93
C ALA A 569 -24.48 -33.84 33.84
N THR A 570 -24.47 -35.07 34.37
CA THR A 570 -25.42 -35.56 35.38
C THR A 570 -24.67 -36.34 36.46
N ALA A 571 -23.92 -35.61 37.30
CA ALA A 571 -23.52 -36.05 38.64
C ALA A 571 -23.23 -34.81 39.49
#